data_AF-A0A835H8P7-F1
#
_entry.id   AF-A0A835H8P7-F1
#
_cell.length_a   1.000
_cell.length_b   1.000
_cell.length_c   1.000
_cell.angle_alpha   90.00
_cell.angle_beta   90.00
_cell.angle_gamma   90.00
#
_symmetry.space_group_name_H-M   'P 1'
#
loop_
_entity.id
_entity.type
_entity.pdbx_description
1 polymer ?
#
loop_
_entity_poly.entity_id
_entity_poly.type
_entity_poly.pdbx_seq_one_letter_code
_entity_poly.pdbx_strand_id
1 'polypeptide(L)'
;MASSSSMLLNGERGVVFVFITRVLFSVPISLLYEALSLSLLSFAGLLVEIFLENSKSHFKARPAASSGILLGSVTLPTVMLSRLIQLSRAPISPPQDVGYLVVQYWVVSASCFSVLVFLTLALRRHSVNRRILGGLLSYVVLYTSLCFLSLATNDQGWEVAVVVKLLWIFSHGLAAVKLIQHILSTFPSCASIGEALLVTAGIILYLGDMLAYTLLKINTSFSSPSSPYGMSTTEISTTIQGFLVGLLLFPMCFKFILQIQGHLTNSIQREDFATDENTSQGIQTSLVFYGSLVIILIVIVPAWMQFVHDFHMHPFLWVFNFVFSEPLRRLPLCVYWIAVISASVLRFYNISKHSKIERILLRKYYHLVAVLMFSPALIFQPSFLDLAFGAALAVFLILEFIRVSHTHETITFYASFFRMVPFRFPYCMRLLNMYLVQAIFGPSDSVSPCSHFSLLMGCALPKWMSFGFNDRPLAPFAGILSLGIGDTMASMVGHKYGVLRWSKTGKKTIEGTAAGITSVLVACSVLLPLLASTGYVLSQHWLSLLFAVTTSGLLEAYTAQLDNAFIPLVFYSLLCL
;
A
#
# COMPACT_ATOMS: atom_id res chain seq x y z
N MET A 1 -3.20 19.37 -36.02
CA MET A 1 -4.34 18.70 -35.34
C MET A 1 -4.15 17.20 -35.17
N ALA A 2 -3.53 16.46 -36.10
CA ALA A 2 -3.24 15.03 -35.91
C ALA A 2 -2.06 14.73 -34.95
N SER A 3 -1.11 15.64 -34.77
CA SER A 3 -0.02 15.49 -33.79
C SER A 3 -0.45 15.76 -32.34
N SER A 4 -1.42 16.65 -32.12
CA SER A 4 -1.93 16.99 -30.78
C SER A 4 -2.87 15.93 -30.20
N SER A 5 -3.65 15.22 -31.04
CA SER A 5 -4.49 14.11 -30.58
C SER A 5 -3.67 12.87 -30.19
N SER A 6 -2.52 12.65 -30.84
CA SER A 6 -1.59 11.55 -30.52
C SER A 6 -0.90 11.69 -29.16
N MET A 7 -0.79 12.91 -28.62
CA MET A 7 -0.26 13.18 -27.27
C MET A 7 -1.31 12.96 -26.17
N LEU A 8 -2.60 12.99 -26.48
CA LEU A 8 -3.69 12.88 -25.50
C LEU A 8 -4.02 11.42 -25.14
N LEU A 9 -3.96 10.50 -26.11
CA LEU A 9 -4.27 9.07 -25.91
C LEU A 9 -2.99 8.21 -25.83
N ASN A 10 -2.37 8.21 -24.65
CA ASN A 10 -1.48 7.12 -24.26
C ASN A 10 -2.34 5.90 -23.87
N GLY A 11 -1.88 4.67 -24.16
CA GLY A 11 -2.61 3.44 -23.81
C GLY A 11 -2.93 3.35 -22.31
N GLU A 12 -2.00 3.77 -21.45
CA GLU A 12 -2.22 3.87 -20.00
C GLU A 12 -3.38 4.82 -19.66
N ARG A 13 -3.41 6.02 -20.25
CA ARG A 13 -4.50 7.00 -20.06
C ARG A 13 -5.84 6.47 -20.55
N GLY A 14 -5.85 5.76 -21.68
CA GLY A 14 -7.05 5.13 -22.22
C GLY A 14 -7.65 4.10 -21.25
N VAL A 15 -6.82 3.22 -20.69
CA VAL A 15 -7.28 2.22 -19.70
C VAL A 15 -7.76 2.89 -18.42
N VAL A 16 -7.05 3.92 -17.93
CA VAL A 16 -7.48 4.68 -16.75
C VAL A 16 -8.82 5.37 -16.97
N PHE A 17 -9.06 5.93 -18.16
CA PHE A 17 -10.36 6.50 -18.48
C PHE A 17 -11.46 5.44 -18.48
N VAL A 18 -11.24 4.28 -19.10
CA VAL A 18 -12.20 3.15 -19.08
C VAL A 18 -12.51 2.72 -17.64
N PHE A 19 -11.49 2.63 -16.79
CA PHE A 19 -11.62 2.33 -15.37
C PHE A 19 -12.51 3.35 -14.64
N ILE A 20 -12.20 4.64 -14.76
CA ILE A 20 -12.95 5.72 -14.10
C ILE A 20 -14.39 5.77 -14.60
N THR A 21 -14.58 5.70 -15.91
CA THR A 21 -15.90 5.71 -16.54
C THR A 21 -16.77 4.57 -16.03
N ARG A 22 -16.22 3.35 -15.90
CA ARG A 22 -16.97 2.20 -15.37
C ARG A 22 -17.44 2.44 -13.93
N VAL A 23 -16.58 3.01 -13.08
CA VAL A 23 -16.93 3.32 -11.69
C VAL A 23 -17.99 4.41 -11.65
N LEU A 24 -17.81 5.51 -12.38
CA LEU A 24 -18.79 6.61 -12.46
C LEU A 24 -20.18 6.15 -12.92
N PHE A 25 -20.26 5.23 -13.89
CA PHE A 25 -21.54 4.67 -14.34
C PHE A 25 -22.24 3.78 -13.31
N SER A 26 -21.51 3.32 -12.29
CA SER A 26 -22.03 2.43 -11.25
C SER A 26 -22.40 3.18 -9.98
N VAL A 27 -22.24 4.51 -9.94
CA VAL A 27 -22.48 5.34 -8.76
C VAL A 27 -23.99 5.58 -8.56
N PRO A 28 -24.53 5.33 -7.35
CA PRO A 28 -25.90 5.72 -7.00
C PRO A 28 -26.01 7.24 -6.81
N ILE A 29 -27.24 7.78 -6.92
CA ILE A 29 -27.51 9.23 -6.79
C ILE A 29 -27.03 9.81 -5.45
N SER A 30 -27.03 9.00 -4.38
CA SER A 30 -26.55 9.42 -3.06
C SER A 30 -25.06 9.78 -3.01
N LEU A 31 -24.26 9.31 -3.97
CA LEU A 31 -22.80 9.51 -4.02
C LEU A 31 -22.39 10.42 -5.19
N LEU A 32 -23.30 11.29 -5.64
CA LEU A 32 -23.10 12.14 -6.82
C LEU A 32 -21.98 13.17 -6.63
N TYR A 33 -21.82 13.72 -5.42
CA TYR A 33 -20.74 14.69 -5.13
C TYR A 33 -19.35 14.04 -5.18
N GLU A 34 -19.25 12.79 -4.73
CA GLU A 34 -18.05 11.97 -4.79
C GLU A 34 -17.72 11.63 -6.25
N ALA A 35 -18.72 11.25 -7.06
CA ALA A 35 -18.51 11.04 -8.49
C ALA A 35 -18.04 12.30 -9.23
N LEU A 36 -18.66 13.45 -8.95
CA LEU A 36 -18.25 14.73 -9.54
C LEU A 36 -16.83 15.11 -9.14
N SER A 37 -16.47 14.96 -7.85
CA SER A 37 -15.10 15.23 -7.39
C SER A 37 -14.06 14.28 -8.00
N LEU A 38 -14.40 13.02 -8.24
CA LEU A 38 -13.54 12.07 -8.95
C LEU A 38 -13.35 12.48 -10.42
N SER A 39 -14.42 12.88 -11.09
CA SER A 39 -14.38 13.33 -12.49
C SER A 39 -13.50 14.57 -12.65
N LEU A 40 -13.62 15.52 -11.72
CA LEU A 40 -12.74 16.66 -11.62
C LEU A 40 -11.32 16.15 -11.41
N LEU A 41 -11.04 15.44 -10.32
CA LEU A 41 -9.69 15.00 -9.97
C LEU A 41 -8.97 14.31 -11.14
N SER A 42 -9.69 13.50 -11.92
CA SER A 42 -9.17 12.88 -13.15
C SER A 42 -8.76 13.90 -14.22
N PHE A 43 -9.57 14.92 -14.45
CA PHE A 43 -9.27 16.01 -15.37
C PHE A 43 -8.08 16.85 -14.89
N ALA A 44 -8.00 17.18 -13.60
CA ALA A 44 -6.83 17.88 -13.04
C ALA A 44 -5.55 17.04 -13.16
N GLY A 45 -5.62 15.74 -12.83
CA GLY A 45 -4.49 14.82 -12.97
C GLY A 45 -3.97 14.77 -14.41
N LEU A 46 -4.88 14.64 -15.39
CA LEU A 46 -4.55 14.64 -16.81
C LEU A 46 -3.91 15.96 -17.26
N LEU A 47 -4.46 17.10 -16.85
CA LEU A 47 -3.91 18.41 -17.20
C LEU A 47 -2.49 18.62 -16.64
N VAL A 48 -2.27 18.25 -15.37
CA VAL A 48 -0.95 18.36 -14.74
C VAL A 48 0.05 17.43 -15.41
N GLU A 49 -0.37 16.22 -15.77
CA GLU A 49 0.47 15.25 -16.47
C GLU A 49 0.94 15.77 -17.84
N ILE A 50 0.01 16.29 -18.65
CA ILE A 50 0.30 16.88 -19.96
C ILE A 50 1.20 18.11 -19.81
N PHE A 51 0.96 18.95 -18.80
CA PHE A 51 1.81 20.13 -18.57
C PHE A 51 3.24 19.75 -18.18
N LEU A 52 3.38 18.72 -17.35
CA LEU A 52 4.68 18.21 -16.93
C LEU A 52 5.47 17.64 -18.12
N GLU A 53 4.84 16.83 -18.98
CA GLU A 53 5.47 16.24 -20.17
C GLU A 53 5.96 17.29 -21.17
N ASN A 54 5.24 18.41 -21.29
CA ASN A 54 5.61 19.52 -22.16
C ASN A 54 6.69 20.44 -21.55
N SER A 55 7.01 20.27 -20.27
CA SER A 55 7.98 21.10 -19.54
C SER A 55 9.32 20.38 -19.39
N LYS A 56 10.44 21.11 -19.42
CA LYS A 56 11.75 20.59 -18.98
C LYS A 56 11.76 20.49 -17.45
N SER A 57 11.11 19.45 -16.93
CA SER A 57 10.95 19.28 -15.49
C SER A 57 12.29 18.96 -14.80
N HIS A 58 12.49 19.52 -13.60
CA HIS A 58 13.67 19.29 -12.75
C HIS A 58 13.47 18.14 -11.75
N PHE A 59 12.26 17.59 -11.65
CA PHE A 59 12.02 16.40 -10.85
C PHE A 59 12.73 15.22 -11.54
N LYS A 60 13.81 14.75 -10.94
CA LYS A 60 14.48 13.51 -11.35
C LYS A 60 13.56 12.35 -11.01
N ALA A 61 12.58 12.09 -11.86
CA ALA A 61 11.78 10.88 -11.82
C ALA A 61 12.61 9.69 -12.35
N ARG A 62 12.16 8.47 -12.04
CA ARG A 62 12.81 7.25 -12.51
C ARG A 62 13.00 7.28 -14.04
N PRO A 63 14.22 7.12 -14.57
CA PRO A 63 14.44 7.11 -16.01
C PRO A 63 13.66 5.96 -16.66
N ALA A 64 12.93 6.28 -17.74
CA ALA A 64 12.05 5.40 -18.52
C ALA A 64 10.62 5.12 -17.98
N ALA A 65 10.17 5.73 -16.88
CA ALA A 65 8.77 5.63 -16.44
C ALA A 65 7.93 6.83 -16.91
N SER A 66 6.64 6.61 -17.22
CA SER A 66 5.66 7.71 -17.35
C SER A 66 5.56 8.44 -16.00
N SER A 67 5.22 9.73 -16.03
CA SER A 67 4.96 10.48 -14.79
C SER A 67 3.82 9.85 -13.98
N GLY A 68 2.83 9.31 -14.71
CA GLY A 68 1.64 8.58 -14.27
C GLY A 68 0.91 9.23 -13.09
N ILE A 69 0.87 10.55 -13.14
CA ILE A 69 0.19 11.42 -12.18
C ILE A 69 -1.31 11.11 -12.20
N LEU A 70 -1.90 10.89 -13.38
CA LEU A 70 -3.30 10.55 -13.55
C LEU A 70 -3.65 9.24 -12.81
N LEU A 71 -2.86 8.18 -13.02
CA LEU A 71 -3.08 6.89 -12.38
C LEU A 71 -2.90 7.01 -10.86
N GLY A 72 -1.83 7.68 -10.41
CA GLY A 72 -1.57 7.94 -9.00
C GLY A 72 -2.65 8.76 -8.29
N SER A 73 -3.18 9.80 -8.92
CA SER A 73 -4.15 10.70 -8.29
C SER A 73 -5.54 10.08 -8.16
N VAL A 74 -5.91 9.18 -9.07
CA VAL A 74 -7.29 8.67 -9.15
C VAL A 74 -7.46 7.32 -8.46
N THR A 75 -6.44 6.46 -8.44
CA THR A 75 -6.55 5.08 -7.92
C THR A 75 -7.12 4.96 -6.51
N LEU A 76 -6.53 5.63 -5.51
CA LEU A 76 -6.97 5.51 -4.12
C LEU A 76 -8.37 6.13 -3.89
N PRO A 77 -8.69 7.33 -4.41
CA PRO A 77 -10.07 7.85 -4.41
C PRO A 77 -11.07 6.91 -5.08
N THR A 78 -10.73 6.30 -6.22
CA THR A 78 -11.63 5.36 -6.90
C THR A 78 -11.84 4.08 -6.09
N VAL A 79 -10.81 3.57 -5.40
CA VAL A 79 -10.95 2.42 -4.47
C VAL A 79 -11.93 2.74 -3.35
N MET A 80 -11.83 3.93 -2.74
CA MET A 80 -12.75 4.37 -1.70
C MET A 80 -14.18 4.52 -2.24
N LEU A 81 -14.35 5.11 -3.42
CA LEU A 81 -15.66 5.26 -4.06
C LEU A 81 -16.28 3.90 -4.41
N SER A 82 -15.53 2.97 -5.00
CA SER A 82 -15.99 1.61 -5.27
C SER A 82 -16.43 0.89 -3.99
N ARG A 83 -15.73 1.10 -2.87
CA ARG A 83 -16.15 0.56 -1.57
C ARG A 83 -17.44 1.21 -1.06
N LEU A 84 -17.62 2.52 -1.22
CA LEU A 84 -18.87 3.21 -0.90
C LEU A 84 -20.06 2.70 -1.74
N ILE A 85 -19.87 2.48 -3.06
CA ILE A 85 -20.88 1.88 -3.96
C ILE A 85 -21.25 0.46 -3.51
N GLN A 86 -20.29 -0.28 -2.95
CA GLN A 86 -20.55 -1.61 -2.41
C GLN A 86 -21.37 -1.54 -1.13
N LEU A 87 -21.02 -0.66 -0.20
CA LEU A 87 -21.74 -0.50 1.06
C LEU A 87 -23.13 0.09 0.88
N SER A 88 -23.35 0.93 -0.13
CA SER A 88 -24.69 1.45 -0.44
C SER A 88 -25.69 0.37 -0.89
N ARG A 89 -25.24 -0.84 -1.22
CA ARG A 89 -26.09 -1.99 -1.54
C ARG A 89 -26.46 -2.84 -0.33
N ALA A 90 -25.95 -2.53 0.86
CA ALA A 90 -26.27 -3.29 2.06
C ALA A 90 -27.78 -3.20 2.37
N PRO A 91 -28.45 -4.33 2.66
CA PRO A 91 -29.91 -4.38 2.83
C PRO A 91 -30.44 -3.83 4.17
N ILE A 92 -29.55 -3.57 5.14
CA ILE A 92 -29.88 -3.04 6.48
C ILE A 92 -29.42 -1.58 6.53
N SER A 93 -30.12 -0.73 7.30
CA SER A 93 -29.84 0.71 7.49
C SER A 93 -28.34 1.01 7.44
N PRO A 94 -27.91 2.04 6.68
CA PRO A 94 -26.50 2.25 6.38
C PRO A 94 -25.74 2.27 7.69
N PRO A 95 -24.78 1.34 7.90
CA PRO A 95 -24.03 1.32 9.13
C PRO A 95 -23.36 2.69 9.32
N GLN A 96 -23.16 3.11 10.56
CA GLN A 96 -22.43 4.35 10.90
C GLN A 96 -21.07 4.45 10.15
N ASP A 97 -20.54 3.31 9.70
CA ASP A 97 -19.42 3.11 8.78
C ASP A 97 -19.49 3.91 7.46
N VAL A 98 -20.67 4.16 6.90
CA VAL A 98 -20.80 4.86 5.60
C VAL A 98 -20.38 6.32 5.72
N GLY A 99 -20.84 7.03 6.76
CA GLY A 99 -20.47 8.43 6.99
C GLY A 99 -18.97 8.59 7.25
N TYR A 100 -18.36 7.63 7.95
CA TYR A 100 -16.92 7.61 8.17
C TYR A 100 -16.13 7.41 6.87
N LEU A 101 -16.54 6.45 6.03
CA LEU A 101 -15.90 6.19 4.74
C LEU A 101 -16.06 7.35 3.75
N VAL A 102 -17.16 8.12 3.81
CA VAL A 102 -17.30 9.36 3.05
C VAL A 102 -16.24 10.38 3.47
N VAL A 103 -16.01 10.55 4.78
CA VAL A 103 -14.93 11.43 5.28
C VAL A 103 -13.56 10.91 4.81
N GLN A 104 -13.30 9.61 4.88
CA GLN A 104 -12.04 9.02 4.37
C GLN A 104 -11.87 9.22 2.86
N TYR A 105 -12.93 9.08 2.06
CA TYR A 105 -12.91 9.41 0.63
C TYR A 105 -12.45 10.85 0.41
N TRP A 106 -13.05 11.82 1.12
CA TRP A 106 -12.68 13.23 0.98
C TRP A 106 -11.26 13.53 1.48
N VAL A 107 -10.80 12.89 2.56
CA VAL A 107 -9.42 13.00 3.03
C VAL A 107 -8.43 12.58 1.93
N VAL A 108 -8.66 11.44 1.30
CA VAL A 108 -7.79 10.94 0.21
C VAL A 108 -7.89 11.85 -1.00
N SER A 109 -9.11 12.16 -1.43
CA SER A 109 -9.37 12.95 -2.64
C SER A 109 -8.77 14.35 -2.50
N ALA A 110 -8.93 15.01 -1.35
CA ALA A 110 -8.33 16.31 -1.06
C ALA A 110 -6.81 16.25 -0.92
N SER A 111 -6.25 15.15 -0.42
CA SER A 111 -4.79 14.93 -0.39
C SER A 111 -4.22 14.87 -1.80
N CYS A 112 -4.83 14.08 -2.68
CA CYS A 112 -4.46 14.01 -4.10
C CYS A 112 -4.60 15.38 -4.78
N PHE A 113 -5.74 16.05 -4.57
CA PHE A 113 -6.02 17.35 -5.16
C PHE A 113 -5.01 18.43 -4.71
N SER A 114 -4.70 18.49 -3.41
CA SER A 114 -3.72 19.43 -2.85
C SER A 114 -2.33 19.26 -3.46
N VAL A 115 -1.91 18.02 -3.71
CA VAL A 115 -0.66 17.73 -4.41
C VAL A 115 -0.70 18.20 -5.87
N LEU A 116 -1.80 17.98 -6.59
CA LEU A 116 -1.95 18.47 -7.97
C LEU A 116 -1.90 20.00 -8.05
N VAL A 117 -2.55 20.70 -7.10
CA VAL A 117 -2.47 22.16 -6.96
C VAL A 117 -1.01 22.58 -6.72
N PHE A 118 -0.30 21.91 -5.81
CA PHE A 118 1.11 22.17 -5.55
C PHE A 118 1.98 21.97 -6.80
N LEU A 119 1.83 20.86 -7.52
CA LEU A 119 2.58 20.59 -8.76
C LEU A 119 2.31 21.65 -9.82
N THR A 120 1.04 22.07 -9.97
CA THR A 120 0.67 23.16 -10.89
C THR A 120 1.37 24.46 -10.53
N LEU A 121 1.41 24.82 -9.24
CA LEU A 121 2.11 26.01 -8.75
C LEU A 121 3.63 25.90 -8.89
N ALA A 122 4.22 24.72 -8.69
CA ALA A 122 5.64 24.47 -8.85
C ALA A 122 6.07 24.62 -10.31
N LEU A 123 5.31 24.05 -11.24
CA LEU A 123 5.57 24.16 -12.68
C LEU A 123 5.36 25.58 -13.20
N ARG A 124 4.45 26.35 -12.57
CA ARG A 124 4.24 27.78 -12.87
C ARG A 124 5.44 28.67 -12.55
N ARG A 125 6.27 28.37 -11.55
CA ARG A 125 7.44 29.23 -11.22
C ARG A 125 8.37 29.46 -12.42
N HIS A 126 8.23 28.65 -13.48
CA HIS A 126 8.97 28.75 -14.72
C HIS A 126 8.15 29.24 -15.94
N SER A 127 6.83 29.44 -15.81
CA SER A 127 5.90 29.80 -16.90
C SER A 127 4.93 30.92 -16.49
N VAL A 128 5.09 32.10 -17.09
CA VAL A 128 4.36 33.34 -16.76
C VAL A 128 2.99 33.38 -17.45
N ASN A 129 2.01 32.58 -17.01
CA ASN A 129 0.63 32.69 -17.54
C ASN A 129 -0.41 32.92 -16.43
N ARG A 130 -1.01 34.12 -16.41
CA ARG A 130 -2.04 34.53 -15.43
C ARG A 130 -3.37 33.76 -15.58
N ARG A 131 -3.70 33.23 -16.78
CA ARG A 131 -4.95 32.48 -17.02
C ARG A 131 -5.02 31.17 -16.25
N ILE A 132 -3.87 30.51 -16.04
CA ILE A 132 -3.78 29.25 -15.30
C ILE A 132 -4.13 29.47 -13.81
N LEU A 133 -3.77 30.64 -13.24
CA LEU A 133 -4.09 30.96 -11.85
C LEU A 133 -5.59 31.17 -11.61
N GLY A 134 -6.26 31.89 -12.53
CA GLY A 134 -7.71 32.07 -12.48
C GLY A 134 -8.45 30.72 -12.58
N GLY A 135 -8.01 29.86 -13.49
CA GLY A 135 -8.54 28.50 -13.63
C GLY A 135 -8.26 27.59 -12.43
N LEU A 136 -7.09 27.71 -11.81
CA LEU A 136 -6.75 26.96 -10.59
C LEU A 136 -7.63 27.40 -9.42
N LEU A 137 -7.85 28.70 -9.24
CA LEU A 137 -8.67 29.24 -8.15
C LEU A 137 -10.13 28.80 -8.31
N SER A 138 -10.71 28.91 -9.52
CA SER A 138 -12.08 28.44 -9.76
C SER A 138 -12.22 26.95 -9.48
N TYR A 139 -11.20 26.17 -9.83
CA TYR A 139 -11.17 24.74 -9.58
C TYR A 139 -11.08 24.39 -8.09
N VAL A 140 -10.26 25.11 -7.32
CA VAL A 140 -10.19 24.96 -5.86
C VAL A 140 -11.53 25.30 -5.22
N VAL A 141 -12.15 26.43 -5.60
CA VAL A 141 -13.47 26.84 -5.09
C VAL A 141 -14.51 25.76 -5.38
N LEU A 142 -14.58 25.27 -6.61
CA LEU A 142 -15.53 24.25 -7.02
C LEU A 142 -15.30 22.90 -6.30
N TYR A 143 -14.04 22.52 -6.10
CA TYR A 143 -13.72 21.29 -5.36
C TYR A 143 -14.09 21.41 -3.88
N THR A 144 -13.80 22.55 -3.24
CA THR A 144 -14.19 22.80 -1.84
C THR A 144 -15.69 22.90 -1.65
N SER A 145 -16.43 23.45 -2.62
CA SER A 145 -17.90 23.55 -2.53
C SER A 145 -18.57 22.17 -2.65
N LEU A 146 -18.06 21.29 -3.51
CA LEU A 146 -18.53 19.90 -3.58
C LEU A 146 -18.26 19.14 -2.28
N CYS A 147 -17.08 19.34 -1.67
CA CYS A 147 -16.74 18.74 -0.38
C CYS A 147 -17.66 19.22 0.74
N PHE A 148 -17.91 20.54 0.81
CA PHE A 148 -18.83 21.13 1.78
C PHE A 148 -20.24 20.55 1.61
N LEU A 149 -20.73 20.50 0.38
CA LEU A 149 -22.09 20.05 0.08
C LEU A 149 -22.28 18.55 0.39
N SER A 150 -21.32 17.68 0.05
CA SER A 150 -21.36 16.26 0.43
C SER A 150 -21.46 16.06 1.94
N LEU A 151 -20.60 16.75 2.71
CA LEU A 151 -20.59 16.63 4.17
C LEU A 151 -21.88 17.19 4.79
N ALA A 152 -22.37 18.32 4.28
CA ALA A 152 -23.62 18.92 4.74
C ALA A 152 -24.84 18.05 4.46
N THR A 153 -24.85 17.27 3.38
CA THR A 153 -25.96 16.35 3.07
C THR A 153 -25.96 15.06 3.88
N ASN A 154 -24.79 14.61 4.35
CA ASN A 154 -24.65 13.35 5.08
C ASN A 154 -24.78 13.51 6.61
N ASP A 155 -24.49 14.69 7.17
CA ASP A 155 -24.60 14.94 8.60
C ASP A 155 -25.95 15.57 8.96
N GLN A 156 -26.71 14.90 9.85
CA GLN A 156 -27.97 15.44 10.41
C GLN A 156 -27.75 16.37 11.63
N GLY A 157 -26.50 16.69 12.00
CA GLY A 157 -26.15 17.43 13.21
C GLY A 157 -25.26 18.66 12.96
N TRP A 158 -25.59 19.77 13.65
CA TRP A 158 -24.84 21.01 13.90
C TRP A 158 -23.75 21.42 12.89
N GLU A 159 -23.89 22.60 12.29
CA GLU A 159 -22.92 23.22 11.34
C GLU A 159 -21.44 23.14 11.80
N VAL A 160 -21.19 23.16 13.12
CA VAL A 160 -19.87 23.05 13.73
C VAL A 160 -19.16 21.72 13.38
N ALA A 161 -19.88 20.60 13.29
CA ALA A 161 -19.30 19.31 12.97
C ALA A 161 -18.74 19.27 11.54
N VAL A 162 -19.46 19.88 10.58
CA VAL A 162 -19.03 20.01 9.19
C VAL A 162 -17.76 20.86 9.09
N VAL A 163 -17.68 21.97 9.83
CA VAL A 163 -16.49 22.84 9.86
C VAL A 163 -15.28 22.08 10.40
N VAL A 164 -15.42 21.31 11.48
CA VAL A 164 -14.32 20.48 12.02
C VAL A 164 -13.85 19.44 11.00
N LYS A 165 -14.79 18.75 10.32
CA LYS A 165 -14.46 17.79 9.25
C LYS A 165 -13.72 18.45 8.08
N LEU A 166 -14.10 19.66 7.68
CA LEU A 166 -13.41 20.40 6.63
C LEU A 166 -12.00 20.84 7.04
N LEU A 167 -11.83 21.32 8.27
CA LEU A 167 -10.51 21.63 8.82
C LEU A 167 -9.61 20.37 8.89
N TRP A 168 -10.20 19.23 9.25
CA TRP A 168 -9.53 17.93 9.24
C TRP A 168 -9.09 17.52 7.83
N ILE A 169 -9.98 17.60 6.83
CA ILE A 169 -9.65 17.29 5.44
C ILE A 169 -8.56 18.23 4.91
N PHE A 170 -8.64 19.52 5.24
CA PHE A 170 -7.65 20.52 4.84
C PHE A 170 -6.27 20.24 5.45
N SER A 171 -6.19 19.84 6.73
CA SER A 171 -4.92 19.51 7.38
C SER A 171 -4.22 18.31 6.72
N HIS A 172 -4.99 17.30 6.28
CA HIS A 172 -4.47 16.16 5.53
C HIS A 172 -3.93 16.58 4.15
N GLY A 173 -4.62 17.49 3.47
CA GLY A 173 -4.14 18.08 2.21
C GLY A 173 -2.79 18.78 2.36
N LEU A 174 -2.60 19.56 3.43
CA LEU A 174 -1.31 20.21 3.72
C LEU A 174 -0.22 19.19 4.08
N ALA A 175 -0.55 18.18 4.88
CA ALA A 175 0.36 17.09 5.20
C ALA A 175 0.82 16.35 3.93
N ALA A 176 -0.07 16.15 2.96
CA ALA A 176 0.22 15.50 1.68
C ALA A 176 1.24 16.27 0.85
N VAL A 177 1.06 17.59 0.76
CA VAL A 177 2.02 18.45 0.07
C VAL A 177 3.39 18.42 0.74
N LYS A 178 3.46 18.41 2.08
CA LYS A 178 4.73 18.34 2.81
C LYS A 178 5.41 16.97 2.66
N LEU A 179 4.64 15.89 2.78
CA LEU A 179 5.17 14.53 2.70
C LEU A 179 5.69 14.21 1.29
N ILE A 180 4.97 14.58 0.23
CA ILE A 180 5.44 14.32 -1.14
C ILE A 180 6.71 15.13 -1.46
N GLN A 181 6.82 16.38 -0.98
CA GLN A 181 8.05 17.17 -1.11
C GLN A 181 9.23 16.47 -0.43
N HIS A 182 9.01 15.88 0.75
CA HIS A 182 10.04 15.14 1.47
C HIS A 182 10.42 13.85 0.75
N ILE A 183 9.44 13.07 0.27
CA ILE A 183 9.70 11.82 -0.47
C ILE A 183 10.48 12.09 -1.76
N LEU A 184 10.05 13.06 -2.57
CA LEU A 184 10.70 13.38 -3.85
C LEU A 184 12.11 13.98 -3.67
N SER A 185 12.38 14.66 -2.56
CA SER A 185 13.72 15.21 -2.26
C SER A 185 14.66 14.18 -1.63
N THR A 186 14.14 13.27 -0.81
CA THR A 186 14.93 12.25 -0.11
C THR A 186 15.29 11.07 -1.01
N PHE A 187 14.38 10.68 -1.91
CA PHE A 187 14.55 9.55 -2.83
C PHE A 187 14.49 9.99 -4.30
N PRO A 188 15.44 10.83 -4.76
CA PRO A 188 15.46 11.25 -6.16
C PRO A 188 15.64 10.03 -7.08
N SER A 189 14.89 9.98 -8.18
CA SER A 189 14.93 8.93 -9.21
C SER A 189 14.42 7.54 -8.80
N CYS A 190 13.96 7.33 -7.57
CA CYS A 190 13.50 6.01 -7.10
C CYS A 190 12.08 5.67 -7.53
N ALA A 191 11.18 6.66 -7.58
CA ALA A 191 9.77 6.49 -7.87
C ALA A 191 9.29 7.48 -8.94
N SER A 192 8.22 7.13 -9.65
CA SER A 192 7.46 8.11 -10.44
C SER A 192 6.66 9.05 -9.51
N ILE A 193 6.21 10.19 -10.03
CA ILE A 193 5.39 11.13 -9.24
C ILE A 193 4.06 10.47 -8.85
N GLY A 194 3.46 9.67 -9.75
CA GLY A 194 2.25 8.90 -9.45
C GLY A 194 2.44 7.85 -8.34
N GLU A 195 3.56 7.12 -8.35
CA GLU A 195 3.90 6.16 -7.29
C GLU A 195 4.10 6.86 -5.93
N ALA A 196 4.86 7.96 -5.93
CA ALA A 196 5.06 8.77 -4.73
C ALA A 196 3.74 9.34 -4.20
N LEU A 197 2.83 9.74 -5.08
CA LEU A 197 1.50 10.22 -4.73
C LEU A 197 0.64 9.12 -4.08
N LEU A 198 0.63 7.91 -4.66
CA LEU A 198 -0.08 6.76 -4.08
C LEU A 198 0.41 6.46 -2.65
N VAL A 199 1.74 6.40 -2.47
CA VAL A 199 2.35 6.15 -1.15
C VAL A 199 2.03 7.29 -0.17
N THR A 200 2.14 8.54 -0.62
CA THR A 200 1.83 9.73 0.20
C THR A 200 0.38 9.70 0.69
N ALA A 201 -0.57 9.50 -0.21
CA ALA A 201 -2.00 9.45 0.13
C ALA A 201 -2.32 8.27 1.06
N GLY A 202 -1.71 7.10 0.83
CA GLY A 202 -1.87 5.92 1.67
C GLY A 202 -1.34 6.12 3.10
N ILE A 203 -0.12 6.64 3.26
CA ILE A 203 0.48 6.90 4.58
C ILE A 203 -0.34 7.93 5.36
N ILE A 204 -0.80 9.00 4.70
CA ILE A 204 -1.58 10.06 5.34
C ILE A 204 -2.94 9.56 5.77
N LEU A 205 -3.61 8.77 4.94
CA LEU A 205 -4.86 8.13 5.33
C LEU A 205 -4.64 7.24 6.56
N TYR A 206 -3.58 6.42 6.55
CA TYR A 206 -3.30 5.45 7.61
C TYR A 206 -2.93 6.10 8.96
N LEU A 207 -2.10 7.14 8.93
CA LEU A 207 -1.75 7.93 10.12
C LEU A 207 -2.92 8.81 10.57
N GLY A 208 -3.69 9.35 9.63
CA GLY A 208 -4.89 10.13 9.90
C GLY A 208 -5.96 9.31 10.63
N ASP A 209 -6.21 8.09 10.18
CA ASP A 209 -7.12 7.13 10.81
C ASP A 209 -6.68 6.81 12.26
N MET A 210 -5.38 6.57 12.47
CA MET A 210 -4.79 6.37 13.80
C MET A 210 -5.03 7.59 14.72
N LEU A 211 -4.76 8.79 14.22
CA LEU A 211 -4.97 10.04 14.95
C LEU A 211 -6.46 10.26 15.26
N ALA A 212 -7.35 9.97 14.33
CA ALA A 212 -8.79 10.07 14.54
C ALA A 212 -9.25 9.18 15.69
N TYR A 213 -8.81 7.91 15.75
CA TYR A 213 -9.14 7.02 16.87
C TYR A 213 -8.62 7.53 18.20
N THR A 214 -7.38 8.04 18.24
CA THR A 214 -6.84 8.61 19.49
C THR A 214 -7.64 9.82 19.97
N LEU A 215 -7.99 10.74 19.07
CA LEU A 215 -8.76 11.94 19.41
C LEU A 215 -10.17 11.58 19.87
N LEU A 216 -10.81 10.60 19.22
CA LEU A 216 -12.13 10.12 19.61
C LEU A 216 -12.11 9.51 21.03
N LYS A 217 -11.13 8.64 21.34
CA LYS A 217 -11.00 8.03 22.68
C LYS A 217 -10.66 9.06 23.75
N ILE A 218 -9.85 10.07 23.44
CA ILE A 218 -9.60 11.20 24.35
C ILE A 218 -10.93 11.92 24.64
N ASN A 219 -11.69 12.27 23.60
CA ASN A 219 -12.94 13.02 23.76
C ASN A 219 -14.02 12.25 24.54
N THR A 220 -14.17 10.94 24.30
CA THR A 220 -15.10 10.08 25.06
C THR A 220 -14.64 9.80 26.49
N SER A 221 -13.35 9.97 26.79
CA SER A 221 -12.88 9.95 28.19
C SER A 221 -13.30 11.21 28.96
N PHE A 222 -13.62 12.30 28.25
CA PHE A 222 -14.08 13.57 28.83
C PHE A 222 -15.61 13.75 28.79
N SER A 223 -16.35 12.99 27.95
CA SER A 223 -17.81 13.10 27.78
C SER A 223 -18.48 11.72 27.89
N SER A 224 -19.68 11.63 28.47
CA SER A 224 -20.44 10.38 28.72
C SER A 224 -20.43 9.37 27.54
N PRO A 225 -20.52 8.05 27.80
CA PRO A 225 -20.22 7.01 26.82
C PRO A 225 -21.37 6.84 25.81
N SER A 226 -21.45 7.71 24.82
CA SER A 226 -22.19 7.46 23.59
C SER A 226 -21.20 7.54 22.43
N SER A 227 -20.70 6.37 22.00
CA SER A 227 -19.81 6.22 20.84
C SER A 227 -20.48 6.78 19.58
N PRO A 228 -20.06 7.92 19.01
CA PRO A 228 -20.72 8.48 17.83
C PRO A 228 -20.08 8.04 16.52
N TYR A 229 -18.86 7.50 16.55
CA TYR A 229 -18.12 7.08 15.36
C TYR A 229 -17.21 5.93 15.72
N GLY A 230 -17.66 4.72 15.41
CA GLY A 230 -16.85 3.53 15.56
C GLY A 230 -17.12 2.63 14.37
N MET A 231 -16.25 2.70 13.36
CA MET A 231 -15.90 1.46 12.66
C MET A 231 -15.61 0.46 13.78
N SER A 232 -16.26 -0.70 13.78
CA SER A 232 -15.94 -1.78 14.72
C SER A 232 -14.52 -2.25 14.42
N THR A 233 -13.52 -1.48 14.85
CA THR A 233 -12.12 -1.82 14.67
C THR A 233 -11.91 -3.10 15.43
N THR A 234 -11.53 -4.12 14.69
CA THR A 234 -11.21 -5.39 15.32
C THR A 234 -9.93 -5.23 16.11
N GLU A 235 -9.78 -6.03 17.15
CA GLU A 235 -8.52 -6.23 17.86
C GLU A 235 -7.37 -6.50 16.87
N ILE A 236 -7.66 -7.18 15.74
CA ILE A 236 -6.70 -7.42 14.66
C ILE A 236 -6.29 -6.13 13.94
N SER A 237 -7.24 -5.29 13.51
CA SER A 237 -6.92 -4.06 12.77
C SER A 237 -6.14 -3.07 13.64
N THR A 238 -6.50 -2.94 14.92
CA THR A 238 -5.77 -2.09 15.88
C THR A 238 -4.36 -2.61 16.14
N THR A 239 -4.18 -3.94 16.20
CA THR A 239 -2.86 -4.57 16.31
C THR A 239 -1.98 -4.27 15.11
N ILE A 240 -2.49 -4.49 13.90
CA ILE A 240 -1.75 -4.23 12.66
C ILE A 240 -1.37 -2.75 12.58
N GLN A 241 -2.32 -1.86 12.87
CA GLN A 241 -2.11 -0.41 12.85
C GLN A 241 -1.09 0.07 13.87
N GLY A 242 -1.17 -0.41 15.12
CA GLY A 242 -0.20 -0.04 16.16
C GLY A 242 1.23 -0.39 15.76
N PHE A 243 1.48 -1.64 15.35
CA PHE A 243 2.82 -2.08 14.97
C PHE A 243 3.34 -1.39 13.71
N LEU A 244 2.53 -1.26 12.66
CA LEU A 244 2.98 -0.62 11.42
C LEU A 244 3.23 0.87 11.61
N VAL A 245 2.35 1.60 12.30
CA VAL A 245 2.57 3.03 12.60
C VAL A 245 3.79 3.21 13.49
N GLY A 246 3.94 2.39 14.55
CA GLY A 246 5.11 2.45 15.42
C GLY A 246 6.42 2.25 14.65
N LEU A 247 6.44 1.29 13.72
CA LEU A 247 7.59 1.06 12.84
C LEU A 247 7.80 2.22 11.84
N LEU A 248 6.75 2.79 11.26
CA LEU A 248 6.89 3.93 10.33
C LEU A 248 7.39 5.21 11.04
N LEU A 249 7.05 5.41 12.32
CA LEU A 249 7.50 6.55 13.12
C LEU A 249 8.90 6.32 13.72
N PHE A 250 9.34 5.06 13.85
CA PHE A 250 10.62 4.69 14.47
C PHE A 250 11.83 5.47 13.92
N PRO A 251 12.05 5.63 12.59
CA PRO A 251 13.20 6.37 12.07
C PRO A 251 13.24 7.84 12.52
N MET A 252 12.08 8.48 12.69
CA MET A 252 11.99 9.85 13.18
C MET A 252 12.34 9.93 14.66
N CYS A 253 11.80 9.02 15.47
CA CYS A 253 12.13 8.91 16.89
C CYS A 253 13.62 8.61 17.09
N PHE A 254 14.17 7.66 16.32
CA PHE A 254 15.58 7.28 16.39
C PHE A 254 16.50 8.45 16.01
N LYS A 255 16.19 9.20 14.94
CA LYS A 255 16.94 10.40 14.57
C LYS A 255 16.94 11.45 15.69
N PHE A 256 15.80 11.64 16.35
CA PHE A 256 15.69 12.57 17.48
C PHE A 256 16.52 12.10 18.70
N ILE A 257 16.50 10.80 19.00
CA ILE A 257 17.35 10.20 20.06
C ILE A 257 18.83 10.42 19.75
N LEU A 258 19.26 10.20 18.51
CA LEU A 258 20.66 10.43 18.09
C LEU A 258 21.06 11.91 18.21
N GLN A 259 20.16 12.84 17.89
CA GLN A 259 20.43 14.27 18.05
C GLN A 259 20.64 14.64 19.53
N ILE A 260 19.78 14.14 20.42
CA ILE A 260 19.91 14.36 21.86
C ILE A 260 21.21 13.76 22.39
N GLN A 261 21.54 12.53 22.00
CA GLN A 261 22.78 11.87 22.40
C GLN A 261 24.01 12.63 21.90
N GLY A 262 23.99 13.13 20.66
CA GLY A 262 25.06 13.95 20.10
C GLY A 262 25.25 15.26 20.87
N HIS A 263 24.16 15.93 21.27
CA HIS A 263 24.22 17.13 22.10
C HIS A 263 24.78 16.87 23.50
N LEU A 264 24.36 15.77 24.16
CA LEU A 264 24.88 15.36 25.47
C LEU A 264 26.37 15.01 25.40
N THR A 265 26.79 14.23 24.41
CA THR A 265 28.18 13.80 24.25
C THR A 265 29.08 15.00 23.97
N ASN A 266 28.66 15.92 23.09
CA ASN A 266 29.39 17.17 22.82
C ASN A 266 29.51 18.10 24.04
N SER A 267 28.61 18.02 25.03
CA SER A 267 28.75 18.77 26.28
C SER A 267 29.76 18.13 27.25
N ILE A 268 29.96 16.82 27.16
CA ILE A 268 30.81 16.04 28.07
C ILE A 268 32.25 15.94 27.52
N GLN A 269 32.42 15.76 26.21
CA GLN A 269 33.73 15.66 25.53
C GLN A 269 34.48 16.99 25.39
N ARG A 270 33.96 18.09 25.95
CA ARG A 270 34.66 19.38 25.97
C ARG A 270 35.89 19.36 26.89
N GLU A 271 36.13 18.28 27.64
CA GLU A 271 37.21 18.21 28.63
C GLU A 271 38.26 17.10 28.50
N ASP A 272 38.17 16.05 27.65
CA ASP A 272 39.28 15.05 27.60
C ASP A 272 39.47 14.25 26.30
N PHE A 273 40.72 13.78 26.15
CA PHE A 273 41.49 13.30 25.00
C PHE A 273 40.86 12.33 23.96
N ALA A 274 41.31 12.52 22.71
CA ALA A 274 41.13 11.63 21.57
C ALA A 274 42.11 10.44 21.58
N THR A 275 41.58 9.22 21.52
CA THR A 275 41.99 8.06 20.66
C THR A 275 41.23 6.79 21.12
N ASP A 276 40.81 5.93 20.18
CA ASP A 276 39.88 4.76 20.28
C ASP A 276 38.35 5.01 20.14
N GLU A 277 37.93 6.24 19.88
CA GLU A 277 36.50 6.64 19.87
C GLU A 277 35.64 6.00 18.76
N ASN A 278 36.17 5.73 17.56
CA ASN A 278 35.33 5.31 16.42
C ASN A 278 34.67 3.93 16.63
N THR A 279 35.37 2.98 17.28
CA THR A 279 34.82 1.62 17.47
C THR A 279 33.81 1.57 18.63
N SER A 280 34.05 2.32 19.70
CA SER A 280 33.14 2.40 20.85
C SER A 280 31.86 3.17 20.52
N GLN A 281 31.96 4.24 19.73
CA GLN A 281 30.83 5.05 19.28
C GLN A 281 29.88 4.28 18.34
N GLY A 282 30.42 3.45 17.45
CA GLY A 282 29.62 2.56 16.60
C GLY A 282 28.83 1.52 17.39
N ILE A 283 29.45 0.90 18.41
CA ILE A 283 28.78 -0.07 19.30
C ILE A 283 27.67 0.61 20.12
N GLN A 284 27.93 1.78 20.68
CA GLN A 284 26.93 2.53 21.45
C GLN A 284 25.71 2.89 20.59
N THR A 285 25.92 3.35 19.36
CA THR A 285 24.85 3.72 18.42
C THR A 285 23.99 2.50 18.04
N SER A 286 24.63 1.34 17.84
CA SER A 286 23.93 0.09 17.55
C SER A 286 23.10 -0.40 18.75
N LEU A 287 23.63 -0.32 19.98
CA LEU A 287 22.88 -0.65 21.19
C LEU A 287 21.68 0.28 21.39
N VAL A 288 21.84 1.58 21.14
CA VAL A 288 20.74 2.55 21.21
C VAL A 288 19.68 2.27 20.14
N PHE A 289 20.08 1.87 18.94
CA PHE A 289 19.16 1.46 17.88
C PHE A 289 18.30 0.26 18.29
N TYR A 290 18.93 -0.85 18.70
CA TYR A 290 18.17 -2.05 19.10
C TYR A 290 17.36 -1.83 20.37
N GLY A 291 17.92 -1.12 21.36
CA GLY A 291 17.23 -0.76 22.59
C GLY A 291 15.98 0.08 22.32
N SER A 292 16.11 1.15 21.52
CA SER A 292 14.97 2.00 21.15
C SER A 292 13.92 1.27 20.31
N LEU A 293 14.33 0.38 19.40
CA LEU A 293 13.41 -0.45 18.62
C LEU A 293 12.59 -1.38 19.52
N VAL A 294 13.25 -2.05 20.48
CA VAL A 294 12.61 -2.93 21.45
C VAL A 294 11.65 -2.14 22.35
N ILE A 295 12.05 -0.97 22.84
CA ILE A 295 11.18 -0.10 23.66
C ILE A 295 9.93 0.33 22.86
N ILE A 296 10.10 0.72 21.60
CA ILE A 296 8.96 1.12 20.76
C ILE A 296 8.01 -0.05 20.53
N LEU A 297 8.53 -1.24 20.23
CA LEU A 297 7.71 -2.41 19.94
C LEU A 297 7.06 -3.05 21.16
N ILE A 298 7.70 -3.06 22.32
CA ILE A 298 7.22 -3.76 23.54
C ILE A 298 6.50 -2.82 24.50
N VAL A 299 6.85 -1.53 24.53
CA VAL A 299 6.28 -0.58 25.50
C VAL A 299 5.35 0.42 24.81
N ILE A 300 5.87 1.22 23.88
CA ILE A 300 5.13 2.37 23.34
C ILE A 300 3.94 1.93 22.49
N VAL A 301 4.15 1.01 21.53
CA VAL A 301 3.09 0.51 20.67
C VAL A 301 2.01 -0.22 21.48
N PRO A 302 2.36 -1.17 22.37
CA PRO A 302 1.36 -1.82 23.22
C PRO A 302 0.58 -0.88 24.14
N ALA A 303 1.24 0.12 24.73
CA ALA A 303 0.57 1.12 25.57
C ALA A 303 -0.45 1.94 24.77
N TRP A 304 -0.09 2.34 23.54
CA TRP A 304 -1.03 3.01 22.63
C TRP A 304 -2.21 2.11 22.26
N MET A 305 -1.96 0.84 21.97
CA MET A 305 -3.03 -0.11 21.63
C MET A 305 -4.01 -0.31 22.78
N GLN A 306 -3.51 -0.47 24.02
CA GLN A 306 -4.33 -0.59 25.23
C GLN A 306 -5.11 0.69 25.55
N PHE A 307 -4.61 1.84 25.13
CA PHE A 307 -5.31 3.12 25.27
C PHE A 307 -6.47 3.22 24.29
N VAL A 308 -6.23 2.92 23.00
CA VAL A 308 -7.25 3.07 21.95
C VAL A 308 -8.32 2.00 22.04
N HIS A 309 -7.93 0.77 22.34
CA HIS A 309 -8.84 -0.36 22.47
C HIS A 309 -8.62 -1.04 23.83
N ASP A 310 -9.70 -1.41 24.50
CA ASP A 310 -9.65 -1.90 25.88
C ASP A 310 -9.14 -3.35 25.94
N PHE A 311 -7.88 -3.55 25.58
CA PHE A 311 -7.19 -4.84 25.69
C PHE A 311 -6.95 -5.18 27.17
N HIS A 312 -7.61 -6.21 27.67
CA HIS A 312 -7.40 -6.73 29.04
C HIS A 312 -6.03 -7.39 29.24
N MET A 313 -5.31 -7.69 28.16
CA MET A 313 -4.02 -8.36 28.18
C MET A 313 -3.01 -7.59 27.32
N HIS A 314 -1.72 -7.86 27.53
CA HIS A 314 -0.69 -7.30 26.67
C HIS A 314 -0.89 -7.77 25.20
N PRO A 315 -0.83 -6.88 24.20
CA PRO A 315 -1.04 -7.21 22.79
C PRO A 315 -0.28 -8.43 22.25
N PHE A 316 0.97 -8.66 22.68
CA PHE A 316 1.69 -9.88 22.27
C PHE A 316 1.10 -11.16 22.88
N LEU A 317 0.64 -11.10 24.14
CA LEU A 317 -0.07 -12.21 24.77
C LEU A 317 -1.43 -12.41 24.12
N TRP A 318 -2.10 -11.34 23.72
CA TRP A 318 -3.33 -11.42 22.94
C TRP A 318 -3.10 -12.10 21.59
N VAL A 319 -2.05 -11.72 20.83
CA VAL A 319 -1.68 -12.41 19.58
C VAL A 319 -1.41 -13.88 19.83
N PHE A 320 -0.64 -14.22 20.86
CA PHE A 320 -0.35 -15.61 21.23
C PHE A 320 -1.65 -16.37 21.50
N ASN A 321 -2.51 -15.86 22.39
CA ASN A 321 -3.79 -16.47 22.70
C ASN A 321 -4.65 -16.62 21.45
N PHE A 322 -4.73 -15.60 20.61
CA PHE A 322 -5.44 -15.65 19.34
C PHE A 322 -4.95 -16.82 18.47
N VAL A 323 -3.63 -16.99 18.27
CA VAL A 323 -3.11 -18.12 17.47
C VAL A 323 -3.55 -19.47 18.05
N PHE A 324 -3.57 -19.62 19.38
CA PHE A 324 -3.87 -20.87 20.06
C PHE A 324 -5.35 -21.08 20.43
N SER A 325 -6.23 -20.10 20.23
CA SER A 325 -7.67 -20.23 20.52
C SER A 325 -8.38 -21.31 19.70
N GLU A 326 -8.01 -21.46 18.42
CA GLU A 326 -8.56 -22.47 17.50
C GLU A 326 -7.46 -23.37 16.95
N PRO A 327 -6.86 -24.24 17.77
CA PRO A 327 -5.65 -24.97 17.40
C PRO A 327 -5.91 -25.91 16.22
N LEU A 328 -7.10 -26.51 16.15
CA LEU A 328 -7.49 -27.46 15.09
C LEU A 328 -7.62 -26.82 13.70
N ARG A 329 -7.81 -25.50 13.61
CA ARG A 329 -7.94 -24.80 12.33
C ARG A 329 -6.69 -23.99 11.98
N ARG A 330 -6.07 -23.34 12.97
CA ARG A 330 -4.94 -22.42 12.76
C ARG A 330 -3.59 -23.13 12.72
N LEU A 331 -3.36 -24.14 13.57
CA LEU A 331 -2.07 -24.84 13.59
C LEU A 331 -1.80 -25.68 12.32
N PRO A 332 -2.77 -26.40 11.74
CA PRO A 332 -2.55 -27.09 10.47
C PRO A 332 -2.17 -26.14 9.34
N LEU A 333 -2.71 -24.92 9.34
CA LEU A 333 -2.35 -23.88 8.37
C LEU A 333 -0.91 -23.41 8.57
N CYS A 334 -0.45 -23.24 9.83
CA CYS A 334 0.95 -22.96 10.13
C CYS A 334 1.88 -24.08 9.65
N VAL A 335 1.53 -25.34 9.93
CA VAL A 335 2.29 -26.51 9.45
C VAL A 335 2.32 -26.56 7.93
N TYR A 336 1.19 -26.30 7.28
CA TYR A 336 1.09 -26.18 5.82
C TYR A 336 2.00 -25.08 5.27
N TRP A 337 2.01 -23.88 5.86
CA TRP A 337 2.91 -22.81 5.45
C TRP A 337 4.38 -23.19 5.62
N ILE A 338 4.76 -23.82 6.73
CA ILE A 338 6.13 -24.31 6.95
C ILE A 338 6.50 -25.36 5.88
N ALA A 339 5.57 -26.27 5.55
CA ALA A 339 5.77 -27.27 4.50
C ALA A 339 5.93 -26.62 3.11
N VAL A 340 5.10 -25.64 2.75
CA VAL A 340 5.20 -24.90 1.48
C VAL A 340 6.50 -24.12 1.42
N ILE A 341 6.88 -23.40 2.48
CA ILE A 341 8.14 -22.64 2.54
C ILE A 341 9.33 -23.59 2.42
N SER A 342 9.39 -24.65 3.21
CA SER A 342 10.49 -25.62 3.16
C SER A 342 10.61 -26.30 1.79
N ALA A 343 9.50 -26.76 1.22
CA ALA A 343 9.47 -27.32 -0.13
C ALA A 343 9.94 -26.28 -1.17
N SER A 344 9.54 -25.01 -1.03
CA SER A 344 9.92 -23.95 -1.95
C SER A 344 11.40 -23.61 -1.90
N VAL A 345 11.98 -23.56 -0.69
CA VAL A 345 13.42 -23.32 -0.47
C VAL A 345 14.24 -24.49 -1.00
N LEU A 346 13.85 -25.74 -0.72
CA LEU A 346 14.52 -26.93 -1.24
C LEU A 346 14.50 -26.98 -2.76
N ARG A 347 13.33 -26.71 -3.36
CA ARG A 347 13.17 -26.70 -4.81
C ARG A 347 13.99 -25.57 -5.42
N PHE A 348 13.97 -24.37 -4.86
CA PHE A 348 14.80 -23.27 -5.31
C PHE A 348 16.28 -23.61 -5.24
N TYR A 349 16.74 -24.21 -4.13
CA TYR A 349 18.14 -24.60 -3.97
C TYR A 349 18.58 -25.58 -5.06
N ASN A 350 17.75 -26.60 -5.35
CA ASN A 350 18.02 -27.55 -6.43
C ASN A 350 18.02 -26.88 -7.81
N ILE A 351 17.11 -25.94 -8.04
CA ILE A 351 17.00 -25.17 -9.29
C ILE A 351 18.23 -24.28 -9.50
N SER A 352 18.68 -23.58 -8.45
CA SER A 352 19.86 -22.72 -8.43
C SER A 352 21.14 -23.49 -8.77
N LYS A 353 21.23 -24.75 -8.33
CA LYS A 353 22.37 -25.63 -8.60
C LYS A 353 22.48 -26.06 -10.07
N HIS A 354 21.38 -26.07 -10.83
CA HIS A 354 21.31 -26.79 -12.11
C HIS A 354 21.19 -25.96 -13.39
N SER A 355 20.99 -24.63 -13.39
CA SER A 355 21.16 -23.86 -14.65
C SER A 355 21.09 -22.33 -14.49
N LYS A 356 21.62 -21.65 -15.52
CA LYS A 356 21.50 -20.24 -15.90
C LYS A 356 20.03 -19.77 -16.04
N ILE A 357 19.23 -19.88 -15.00
CA ILE A 357 17.82 -19.51 -15.06
C ILE A 357 17.70 -17.99 -15.02
N GLU A 358 16.93 -17.44 -15.95
CA GLU A 358 16.66 -16.02 -16.03
C GLU A 358 16.00 -15.54 -14.73
N ARG A 359 16.51 -14.44 -14.16
CA ARG A 359 15.98 -13.81 -12.94
C ARG A 359 14.48 -13.50 -13.01
N ILE A 360 13.94 -13.40 -14.22
CA ILE A 360 12.51 -13.20 -14.51
C ILE A 360 11.69 -14.41 -14.02
N LEU A 361 12.08 -15.64 -14.35
CA LEU A 361 11.38 -16.85 -13.91
C LEU A 361 11.45 -17.01 -12.38
N LEU A 362 12.55 -16.55 -11.77
CA LEU A 362 12.73 -16.55 -10.32
C LEU A 362 11.74 -15.63 -9.60
N ARG A 363 11.50 -14.42 -10.12
CA ARG A 363 10.51 -13.49 -9.53
C ARG A 363 9.11 -14.10 -9.57
N LYS A 364 8.74 -14.74 -10.68
CA LYS A 364 7.41 -15.36 -10.86
C LYS A 364 7.20 -16.59 -9.99
N TYR A 365 8.27 -17.31 -9.66
CA TYR A 365 8.21 -18.40 -8.69
C TYR A 365 7.68 -17.93 -7.32
N TYR A 366 8.16 -16.79 -6.82
CA TYR A 366 7.66 -16.23 -5.54
C TYR A 366 6.18 -15.80 -5.61
N HIS A 367 5.70 -15.37 -6.77
CA HIS A 367 4.28 -15.02 -6.96
C HIS A 367 3.42 -16.29 -6.89
N LEU A 368 3.88 -17.41 -7.47
CA LEU A 368 3.21 -18.70 -7.34
C LEU A 368 3.22 -19.22 -5.88
N VAL A 369 4.33 -19.07 -5.16
CA VAL A 369 4.41 -19.43 -3.73
C VAL A 369 3.41 -18.59 -2.92
N ALA A 370 3.28 -17.29 -3.22
CA ALA A 370 2.28 -16.43 -2.60
C ALA A 370 0.84 -16.92 -2.85
N VAL A 371 0.51 -17.37 -4.07
CA VAL A 371 -0.80 -18.00 -4.35
C VAL A 371 -1.03 -19.22 -3.47
N LEU A 372 -0.06 -20.13 -3.40
CA LEU A 372 -0.17 -21.37 -2.63
C LEU A 372 -0.30 -21.10 -1.12
N MET A 373 0.37 -20.08 -0.60
CA MET A 373 0.31 -19.73 0.82
C MET A 373 -0.97 -18.98 1.18
N PHE A 374 -1.35 -17.97 0.40
CA PHE A 374 -2.41 -17.03 0.77
C PHE A 374 -3.81 -17.50 0.37
N SER A 375 -3.98 -18.23 -0.74
CA SER A 375 -5.31 -18.65 -1.19
C SER A 375 -6.03 -19.60 -0.20
N PRO A 376 -5.40 -20.65 0.36
CA PRO A 376 -6.10 -21.53 1.29
C PRO A 376 -6.37 -20.82 2.62
N ALA A 377 -5.43 -19.99 3.07
CA ALA A 377 -5.58 -19.19 4.29
C ALA A 377 -6.77 -18.22 4.19
N LEU A 378 -6.96 -17.60 3.03
CA LEU A 378 -8.06 -16.67 2.79
C LEU A 378 -9.43 -17.37 2.78
N ILE A 379 -9.49 -18.61 2.28
CA ILE A 379 -10.73 -19.41 2.24
C ILE A 379 -11.09 -19.93 3.63
N PHE A 380 -10.11 -20.50 4.36
CA PHE A 380 -10.40 -21.20 5.61
C PHE A 380 -10.37 -20.31 6.86
N GLN A 381 -9.46 -19.32 6.93
CA GLN A 381 -9.21 -18.50 8.12
C GLN A 381 -8.81 -17.05 7.72
N PRO A 382 -9.74 -16.25 7.17
CA PRO A 382 -9.43 -14.90 6.66
C PRO A 382 -8.89 -13.94 7.73
N SER A 383 -9.41 -14.01 8.97
CA SER A 383 -8.97 -13.15 10.08
C SER A 383 -7.54 -13.48 10.54
N PHE A 384 -7.14 -14.75 10.48
CA PHE A 384 -5.77 -15.14 10.79
C PHE A 384 -4.79 -14.66 9.71
N LEU A 385 -5.22 -14.71 8.44
CA LEU A 385 -4.43 -14.16 7.33
C LEU A 385 -4.24 -12.64 7.45
N ASP A 386 -5.26 -11.89 7.90
CA ASP A 386 -5.14 -10.44 8.14
C ASP A 386 -3.98 -10.13 9.09
N LEU A 387 -3.94 -10.81 10.24
CA LEU A 387 -2.89 -10.67 11.23
C LEU A 387 -1.52 -11.09 10.69
N ALA A 388 -1.48 -12.21 9.95
CA ALA A 388 -0.25 -12.72 9.34
C ALA A 388 0.33 -11.74 8.29
N PHE A 389 -0.51 -11.07 7.48
CA PHE A 389 -0.06 -10.03 6.57
C PHE A 389 0.56 -8.84 7.30
N GLY A 390 -0.07 -8.37 8.38
CA GLY A 390 0.47 -7.29 9.20
C GLY A 390 1.80 -7.66 9.85
N ALA A 391 1.90 -8.88 10.41
CA ALA A 391 3.13 -9.40 10.99
C ALA A 391 4.25 -9.53 9.95
N ALA A 392 3.96 -10.05 8.76
CA ALA A 392 4.94 -10.15 7.67
C ALA A 392 5.43 -8.78 7.20
N LEU A 393 4.54 -7.78 7.10
CA LEU A 393 4.92 -6.40 6.77
C LEU A 393 5.79 -5.77 7.87
N ALA A 394 5.46 -5.99 9.13
CA ALA A 394 6.28 -5.54 10.26
C ALA A 394 7.69 -6.16 10.22
N VAL A 395 7.80 -7.47 9.96
CA VAL A 395 9.09 -8.14 9.79
C VAL A 395 9.86 -7.55 8.60
N PHE A 396 9.22 -7.32 7.45
CA PHE A 396 9.88 -6.70 6.30
C PHE A 396 10.38 -5.28 6.61
N LEU A 397 9.61 -4.47 7.34
CA LEU A 397 10.04 -3.13 7.76
C LEU A 397 11.23 -3.20 8.74
N ILE A 398 11.21 -4.11 9.72
CA ILE A 398 12.34 -4.29 10.65
C ILE A 398 13.60 -4.74 9.90
N LEU A 399 13.48 -5.70 8.98
CA LEU A 399 14.59 -6.15 8.15
C LEU A 399 15.14 -5.02 7.27
N GLU A 400 14.25 -4.18 6.75
CA GLU A 400 14.62 -3.00 5.97
C GLU A 400 15.34 -1.95 6.82
N PHE A 401 14.90 -1.71 8.05
CA PHE A 401 15.61 -0.83 8.99
C PHE A 401 16.98 -1.38 9.35
N ILE A 402 17.08 -2.69 9.61
CA ILE A 402 18.37 -3.36 9.84
C ILE A 402 19.26 -3.15 8.62
N ARG A 403 18.77 -3.40 7.40
CA ARG A 403 19.53 -3.18 6.15
C ARG A 403 20.03 -1.75 6.01
N VAL A 404 19.17 -0.76 6.18
CA VAL A 404 19.54 0.66 6.06
C VAL A 404 20.57 1.05 7.12
N SER A 405 20.37 0.60 8.36
CA SER A 405 21.33 0.81 9.46
C SER A 405 22.69 0.11 9.23
N HIS A 406 22.74 -0.89 8.34
CA HIS A 406 23.92 -1.70 8.05
C HIS A 406 24.94 -1.02 7.11
N THR A 407 24.61 0.17 6.57
CA THR A 407 25.43 0.85 5.54
C THR A 407 26.51 1.77 6.10
N HIS A 408 26.70 1.87 7.42
CA HIS A 408 27.84 2.62 7.98
C HIS A 408 28.86 1.78 8.76
N GLU A 409 28.57 1.06 9.86
CA GLU A 409 29.68 0.53 10.69
C GLU A 409 29.42 -0.82 11.41
N THR A 410 28.38 -1.60 11.05
CA THR A 410 27.91 -2.78 11.81
C THR A 410 28.29 -4.17 11.28
N ILE A 411 29.13 -4.29 10.24
CA ILE A 411 29.55 -5.60 9.69
C ILE A 411 30.39 -6.40 10.71
N THR A 412 31.14 -5.72 11.57
CA THR A 412 32.07 -6.34 12.54
C THR A 412 31.37 -6.96 13.76
N PHE A 413 30.24 -6.38 14.20
CA PHE A 413 29.51 -6.84 15.39
C PHE A 413 28.60 -8.04 15.10
N TYR A 414 27.84 -8.03 14.00
CA TYR A 414 26.96 -9.14 13.64
C TYR A 414 27.73 -10.43 13.31
N ALA A 415 28.88 -10.30 12.65
CA ALA A 415 29.78 -11.41 12.39
C ALA A 415 30.35 -12.03 13.70
N SER A 416 30.52 -11.22 14.76
CA SER A 416 31.02 -11.67 16.06
C SER A 416 29.92 -12.22 16.97
N PHE A 417 28.75 -11.59 17.02
CA PHE A 417 27.62 -12.01 17.86
C PHE A 417 27.04 -13.35 17.42
N PHE A 418 26.88 -13.58 16.11
CA PHE A 418 26.41 -14.88 15.60
C PHE A 418 27.48 -15.98 15.64
N ARG A 419 28.75 -15.65 15.88
CA ARG A 419 29.82 -16.63 16.14
C ARG A 419 29.80 -17.15 17.59
N MET A 420 29.12 -16.45 18.51
CA MET A 420 29.03 -16.80 19.93
C MET A 420 27.81 -17.66 20.31
N VAL A 421 26.78 -17.80 19.46
CA VAL A 421 25.60 -18.62 19.79
C VAL A 421 25.90 -20.11 19.53
N PRO A 422 25.83 -21.00 20.54
CA PRO A 422 26.29 -22.40 20.44
C PRO A 422 25.27 -23.36 19.79
N PHE A 423 24.26 -22.86 19.07
CA PHE A 423 23.30 -23.70 18.33
C PHE A 423 23.64 -23.76 16.84
N ARG A 424 24.43 -24.78 16.51
CA ARG A 424 24.99 -25.05 15.19
C ARG A 424 23.94 -25.75 14.31
N PHE A 425 23.06 -24.97 13.67
CA PHE A 425 22.26 -25.41 12.49
C PHE A 425 22.88 -24.82 11.20
N PRO A 426 24.03 -25.33 10.72
CA PRO A 426 24.83 -24.68 9.68
C PRO A 426 24.20 -24.67 8.28
N TYR A 427 23.15 -25.46 8.03
CA TYR A 427 22.56 -25.59 6.69
C TYR A 427 21.35 -24.67 6.46
N CYS A 428 20.42 -24.59 7.41
CA CYS A 428 19.24 -23.72 7.30
C CYS A 428 19.61 -22.23 7.43
N MET A 429 20.60 -21.94 8.29
CA MET A 429 21.05 -20.57 8.56
C MET A 429 21.90 -20.03 7.40
N ARG A 430 22.69 -20.86 6.70
CA ARG A 430 23.45 -20.45 5.50
C ARG A 430 22.56 -20.20 4.29
N LEU A 431 21.48 -20.97 4.15
CA LEU A 431 20.44 -20.72 3.13
C LEU A 431 19.68 -19.43 3.44
N LEU A 432 19.16 -19.27 4.67
CA LEU A 432 18.46 -18.05 5.09
C LEU A 432 19.35 -16.81 4.98
N ASN A 433 20.62 -16.93 5.37
CA ASN A 433 21.61 -15.86 5.23
C ASN A 433 21.94 -15.60 3.75
N MET A 434 21.96 -16.59 2.85
CA MET A 434 22.08 -16.33 1.39
C MET A 434 20.83 -15.70 0.78
N TYR A 435 19.62 -16.05 1.20
CA TYR A 435 18.37 -15.42 0.71
C TYR A 435 18.19 -14.02 1.25
N LEU A 436 18.44 -13.81 2.54
CA LEU A 436 18.51 -12.49 3.14
C LEU A 436 19.63 -11.71 2.45
N VAL A 437 20.83 -12.27 2.29
CA VAL A 437 21.94 -11.55 1.64
C VAL A 437 21.68 -11.26 0.16
N GLN A 438 20.92 -12.07 -0.58
CA GLN A 438 20.62 -11.79 -1.98
C GLN A 438 19.44 -10.82 -2.15
N ALA A 439 18.50 -10.79 -1.20
CA ALA A 439 17.47 -9.75 -1.10
C ALA A 439 18.02 -8.41 -0.55
N ILE A 440 19.11 -8.46 0.24
CA ILE A 440 19.69 -7.32 0.98
C ILE A 440 20.94 -6.73 0.27
N PHE A 441 21.80 -7.57 -0.32
CA PHE A 441 23.08 -7.22 -0.98
C PHE A 441 23.13 -7.56 -2.47
N GLY A 442 21.98 -7.82 -3.12
CA GLY A 442 21.94 -7.84 -4.59
C GLY A 442 22.48 -6.51 -5.12
N PRO A 443 23.38 -6.50 -6.13
CA PRO A 443 23.92 -5.26 -6.67
C PRO A 443 22.77 -4.33 -7.04
N SER A 444 22.94 -3.05 -6.74
CA SER A 444 22.00 -1.93 -6.77
C SER A 444 21.15 -1.78 -8.04
N ASP A 445 21.41 -2.59 -9.06
CA ASP A 445 20.77 -2.57 -10.37
C ASP A 445 19.80 -3.74 -10.66
N SER A 446 19.53 -4.72 -9.78
CA SER A 446 18.81 -5.91 -10.28
C SER A 446 17.98 -6.81 -9.36
N VAL A 447 17.43 -6.32 -8.25
CA VAL A 447 16.11 -6.66 -7.66
C VAL A 447 15.99 -5.81 -6.38
N SER A 448 15.15 -4.78 -6.42
CA SER A 448 14.96 -3.88 -5.26
C SER A 448 14.06 -4.55 -4.20
N PRO A 449 14.36 -4.44 -2.89
CA PRO A 449 13.48 -4.89 -1.80
C PRO A 449 12.02 -4.38 -1.90
N CYS A 450 11.80 -3.27 -2.62
CA CYS A 450 10.47 -2.78 -2.99
C CYS A 450 9.60 -3.82 -3.71
N SER A 451 10.17 -4.82 -4.40
CA SER A 451 9.37 -5.84 -5.12
C SER A 451 8.65 -6.82 -4.20
N HIS A 452 9.22 -7.15 -3.04
CA HIS A 452 8.58 -8.06 -2.09
C HIS A 452 7.58 -7.31 -1.19
N PHE A 453 7.91 -6.08 -0.81
CA PHE A 453 7.00 -5.19 -0.10
C PHE A 453 5.75 -4.88 -0.91
N SER A 454 5.92 -4.50 -2.19
CA SER A 454 4.78 -4.23 -3.09
C SER A 454 3.95 -5.47 -3.40
N LEU A 455 4.56 -6.66 -3.53
CA LEU A 455 3.81 -7.92 -3.69
C LEU A 455 2.94 -8.20 -2.45
N LEU A 456 3.53 -8.10 -1.25
CA LEU A 456 2.83 -8.38 -0.01
C LEU A 456 1.69 -7.38 0.22
N MET A 457 1.96 -6.08 0.06
CA MET A 457 0.94 -5.02 0.13
C MET A 457 -0.13 -5.20 -0.94
N GLY A 458 0.25 -5.56 -2.16
CA GLY A 458 -0.69 -5.80 -3.26
C GLY A 458 -1.66 -6.95 -2.98
N CYS A 459 -1.21 -7.99 -2.26
CA CYS A 459 -2.08 -9.08 -1.78
C CYS A 459 -2.90 -8.69 -0.53
N ALA A 460 -2.33 -7.93 0.40
CA ALA A 460 -2.96 -7.60 1.68
C ALA A 460 -4.04 -6.51 1.56
N LEU A 461 -3.80 -5.45 0.77
CA LEU A 461 -4.70 -4.29 0.67
C LEU A 461 -6.12 -4.66 0.22
N PRO A 462 -6.36 -5.43 -0.86
CA PRO A 462 -7.72 -5.82 -1.25
C PRO A 462 -8.49 -6.54 -0.14
N LYS A 463 -7.79 -7.38 0.64
CA LYS A 463 -8.38 -8.08 1.77
C LYS A 463 -8.70 -7.14 2.93
N TRP A 464 -7.77 -6.26 3.32
CA TRP A 464 -8.01 -5.29 4.40
C TRP A 464 -9.13 -4.31 4.04
N MET A 465 -9.22 -3.89 2.76
CA MET A 465 -10.30 -3.04 2.26
C MET A 465 -11.66 -3.74 2.23
N SER A 466 -11.69 -5.07 2.14
CA SER A 466 -12.92 -5.88 2.13
C SER A 466 -13.48 -6.15 3.54
N PHE A 467 -13.01 -5.44 4.56
CA PHE A 467 -13.48 -5.63 5.94
C PHE A 467 -14.94 -5.16 6.11
N GLY A 468 -15.78 -5.96 6.76
CA GLY A 468 -17.20 -5.67 6.98
C GLY A 468 -18.11 -6.29 5.92
N PHE A 469 -19.18 -5.59 5.52
CA PHE A 469 -20.12 -6.07 4.51
C PHE A 469 -19.41 -6.32 3.18
N ASN A 470 -19.56 -7.51 2.61
CA ASN A 470 -18.99 -7.87 1.32
C ASN A 470 -19.94 -8.81 0.55
N ASP A 471 -20.60 -8.27 -0.46
CA ASP A 471 -21.47 -8.99 -1.39
C ASP A 471 -20.71 -9.59 -2.60
N ARG A 472 -19.40 -9.32 -2.72
CA ARG A 472 -18.53 -9.77 -3.83
C ARG A 472 -17.37 -10.63 -3.29
N PRO A 473 -17.51 -11.96 -3.26
CA PRO A 473 -16.56 -12.83 -2.57
C PRO A 473 -15.18 -12.93 -3.25
N LEU A 474 -15.06 -12.51 -4.52
CA LEU A 474 -13.78 -12.42 -5.24
C LEU A 474 -12.96 -11.17 -4.91
N ALA A 475 -13.56 -10.10 -4.38
CA ALA A 475 -12.87 -8.84 -4.14
C ALA A 475 -11.62 -8.98 -3.22
N PRO A 476 -11.68 -9.74 -2.10
CA PRO A 476 -10.50 -9.98 -1.26
C PRO A 476 -9.35 -10.71 -1.98
N PHE A 477 -9.65 -11.49 -3.04
CA PHE A 477 -8.67 -12.24 -3.81
C PHE A 477 -8.00 -11.40 -4.91
N ALA A 478 -8.39 -10.14 -5.11
CA ALA A 478 -7.91 -9.33 -6.24
C ALA A 478 -6.38 -9.31 -6.36
N GLY A 479 -5.66 -9.17 -5.25
CA GLY A 479 -4.19 -9.16 -5.26
C GLY A 479 -3.58 -10.53 -5.60
N ILE A 480 -4.13 -11.61 -5.04
CA ILE A 480 -3.66 -12.98 -5.28
C ILE A 480 -3.93 -13.38 -6.74
N LEU A 481 -5.10 -13.03 -7.28
CA LEU A 481 -5.47 -13.33 -8.66
C LEU A 481 -4.65 -12.53 -9.66
N SER A 482 -4.55 -11.21 -9.48
CA SER A 482 -3.83 -10.34 -10.42
C SER A 482 -2.32 -10.54 -10.39
N LEU A 483 -1.68 -10.49 -9.21
CA LEU A 483 -0.22 -10.63 -9.09
C LEU A 483 0.21 -12.09 -9.12
N GLY A 484 -0.55 -12.96 -8.48
CA GLY A 484 -0.17 -14.36 -8.35
C GLY A 484 -0.40 -15.16 -9.62
N ILE A 485 -1.58 -15.04 -10.23
CA ILE A 485 -1.98 -15.85 -11.40
C ILE A 485 -1.83 -15.07 -12.70
N GLY A 486 -2.38 -13.86 -12.78
CA GLY A 486 -2.34 -13.01 -13.97
C GLY A 486 -0.92 -12.67 -14.40
N ASP A 487 -0.16 -12.00 -13.54
CA ASP A 487 1.20 -11.52 -13.81
C ASP A 487 2.22 -12.67 -14.05
N THR A 488 1.99 -13.84 -13.45
CA THR A 488 2.81 -15.04 -13.71
C THR A 488 2.52 -15.64 -15.07
N MET A 489 1.25 -15.86 -15.41
CA MET A 489 0.87 -16.44 -16.69
C MET A 489 1.17 -15.49 -17.84
N ALA A 490 0.96 -14.18 -17.66
CA ALA A 490 1.25 -13.19 -18.68
C ALA A 490 2.74 -13.14 -19.04
N SER A 491 3.60 -13.21 -18.03
CA SER A 491 5.06 -13.20 -18.26
C SER A 491 5.60 -14.54 -18.76
N MET A 492 5.12 -15.69 -18.26
CA MET A 492 5.59 -17.01 -18.69
C MET A 492 5.19 -17.30 -20.14
N VAL A 493 3.93 -17.06 -20.50
CA VAL A 493 3.44 -17.25 -21.87
C VAL A 493 4.01 -16.16 -22.77
N GLY A 494 4.07 -14.91 -22.30
CA GLY A 494 4.66 -13.82 -23.07
C GLY A 494 6.13 -14.02 -23.40
N HIS A 495 6.91 -14.63 -22.49
CA HIS A 495 8.31 -14.97 -22.75
C HIS A 495 8.48 -16.15 -23.72
N LYS A 496 7.66 -17.21 -23.58
CA LYS A 496 7.81 -18.44 -24.36
C LYS A 496 7.15 -18.38 -25.75
N TYR A 497 6.02 -17.68 -25.85
CA TYR A 497 5.14 -17.67 -27.04
C TYR A 497 4.82 -16.26 -27.54
N GLY A 498 5.34 -15.20 -26.92
CA GLY A 498 5.01 -13.83 -27.29
C GLY A 498 5.68 -13.40 -28.60
N VAL A 499 4.84 -13.07 -29.59
CA VAL A 499 5.30 -12.61 -30.91
C VAL A 499 4.87 -11.16 -31.11
N LEU A 500 3.58 -10.86 -30.87
CA LEU A 500 3.01 -9.54 -31.05
C LEU A 500 3.22 -8.67 -29.81
N ARG A 501 3.93 -7.55 -29.98
CA ARG A 501 4.22 -6.59 -28.90
C ARG A 501 3.24 -5.42 -28.91
N TRP A 502 2.83 -4.96 -27.72
CA TRP A 502 1.94 -3.79 -27.56
C TRP A 502 2.58 -2.48 -28.03
N SER A 503 3.91 -2.38 -27.94
CA SER A 503 4.69 -1.23 -28.39
C SER A 503 5.96 -1.69 -29.07
N LYS A 504 6.42 -0.92 -30.06
CA LYS A 504 7.68 -1.17 -30.80
C LYS A 504 8.90 -1.20 -29.87
N THR A 505 8.85 -0.52 -28.72
CA THR A 505 9.93 -0.45 -27.72
C THR A 505 9.64 -1.27 -26.45
N GLY A 506 8.44 -1.84 -26.32
CA GLY A 506 7.99 -2.53 -25.11
C GLY A 506 8.33 -4.02 -25.08
N LYS A 507 8.53 -4.57 -23.88
CA LYS A 507 8.73 -6.02 -23.66
C LYS A 507 7.42 -6.81 -23.51
N LYS A 508 6.28 -6.13 -23.36
CA LYS A 508 4.97 -6.72 -23.09
C LYS A 508 4.30 -7.18 -24.40
N THR A 509 3.74 -8.39 -24.39
CA THR A 509 3.17 -9.06 -25.57
C THR A 509 1.67 -9.28 -25.44
N ILE A 510 0.98 -9.29 -26.58
CA ILE A 510 -0.48 -9.48 -26.66
C ILE A 510 -0.84 -10.90 -26.19
N GLU A 511 -0.06 -11.90 -26.60
CA GLU A 511 -0.25 -13.30 -26.21
C GLU A 511 -0.06 -13.49 -24.70
N GLY A 512 0.92 -12.79 -24.10
CA GLY A 512 1.10 -12.74 -22.65
C GLY A 512 -0.14 -12.17 -21.98
N THR A 513 -0.60 -10.99 -22.39
CA THR A 513 -1.78 -10.37 -21.78
C THR A 513 -3.05 -11.20 -21.93
N ALA A 514 -3.25 -11.86 -23.07
CA ALA A 514 -4.37 -12.78 -23.29
C ALA A 514 -4.28 -14.02 -22.37
N ALA A 515 -3.08 -14.55 -22.14
CA ALA A 515 -2.85 -15.65 -21.21
C ALA A 515 -3.10 -15.23 -19.75
N GLY A 516 -2.67 -14.02 -19.36
CA GLY A 516 -2.99 -13.45 -18.05
C GLY A 516 -4.50 -13.36 -17.82
N ILE A 517 -5.23 -12.74 -18.76
CA ILE A 517 -6.69 -12.58 -18.69
C ILE A 517 -7.40 -13.94 -18.61
N THR A 518 -7.05 -14.89 -19.50
CA THR A 518 -7.69 -16.21 -19.52
C THR A 518 -7.38 -17.01 -18.26
N SER A 519 -6.16 -16.97 -17.75
CA SER A 519 -5.79 -17.67 -16.51
C SER A 519 -6.52 -17.15 -15.28
N VAL A 520 -6.70 -15.83 -15.16
CA VAL A 520 -7.49 -15.23 -14.07
C VAL A 520 -8.96 -15.60 -14.19
N LEU A 521 -9.54 -15.61 -15.39
CA LEU A 521 -10.93 -16.05 -15.60
C LEU A 521 -11.14 -17.53 -15.22
N VAL A 522 -10.20 -18.40 -15.59
CA VAL A 522 -10.22 -19.81 -15.19
C VAL A 522 -10.06 -19.96 -13.68
N ALA A 523 -9.17 -19.20 -13.05
CA ALA A 523 -9.03 -19.21 -11.59
C ALA A 523 -10.34 -18.76 -10.89
N CYS A 524 -10.98 -17.71 -11.39
CA CYS A 524 -12.28 -17.26 -10.89
C CYS A 524 -13.38 -18.31 -11.08
N SER A 525 -13.40 -19.04 -12.20
CA SER A 525 -14.41 -20.08 -12.43
C SER A 525 -14.26 -21.30 -11.53
N VAL A 526 -13.05 -21.60 -11.08
CA VAL A 526 -12.79 -22.63 -10.07
C VAL A 526 -13.08 -22.11 -8.65
N LEU A 527 -12.74 -20.85 -8.37
CA LEU A 527 -12.86 -20.27 -7.04
C LEU A 527 -14.30 -19.94 -6.65
N LEU A 528 -15.14 -19.51 -7.59
CA LEU A 528 -16.54 -19.15 -7.33
C LEU A 528 -17.37 -20.33 -6.77
N PRO A 529 -17.35 -21.54 -7.36
CA PRO A 529 -18.01 -22.72 -6.78
C PRO A 529 -17.47 -23.11 -5.40
N LEU A 530 -16.15 -22.97 -5.19
CA LEU A 530 -15.52 -23.27 -3.91
C LEU A 530 -15.95 -22.27 -2.82
N LEU A 531 -16.12 -20.99 -3.17
CA LEU A 531 -16.65 -19.99 -2.25
C LEU A 531 -18.15 -20.19 -1.99
N ALA A 532 -18.91 -20.58 -3.02
CA ALA A 532 -20.32 -20.90 -2.87
C ALA A 532 -20.55 -22.07 -1.91
N SER A 533 -19.71 -23.11 -1.95
CA SER A 533 -19.79 -24.24 -1.01
C SER A 533 -19.47 -23.86 0.43
N THR A 534 -18.71 -22.77 0.65
CA THR A 534 -18.43 -22.20 1.97
C THR A 534 -19.50 -21.23 2.48
N GLY A 535 -20.60 -21.02 1.73
CA GLY A 535 -21.76 -20.23 2.16
C GLY A 535 -21.82 -18.80 1.65
N TYR A 536 -20.94 -18.40 0.71
CA TYR A 536 -21.05 -17.08 0.06
C TYR A 536 -22.19 -17.05 -0.96
N VAL A 537 -23.04 -16.01 -0.90
CA VAL A 537 -24.12 -15.80 -1.87
C VAL A 537 -23.53 -15.40 -3.23
N LEU A 538 -23.79 -16.21 -4.25
CA LEU A 538 -23.26 -16.02 -5.61
C LEU A 538 -24.03 -14.92 -6.35
N SER A 539 -23.75 -13.66 -6.05
CA SER A 539 -24.15 -12.54 -6.89
C SER A 539 -22.90 -12.05 -7.62
N GLN A 540 -22.52 -12.68 -8.74
CA GLN A 540 -21.50 -12.11 -9.61
C GLN A 540 -21.83 -12.32 -11.08
N HIS A 541 -21.95 -11.21 -11.80
CA HIS A 541 -22.21 -11.23 -13.24
C HIS A 541 -20.91 -11.49 -14.00
N TRP A 542 -20.90 -12.56 -14.81
CA TRP A 542 -19.76 -12.94 -15.65
C TRP A 542 -19.28 -11.83 -16.58
N LEU A 543 -20.19 -11.00 -17.10
CA LEU A 543 -19.82 -9.84 -17.94
C LEU A 543 -19.07 -8.76 -17.14
N SER A 544 -19.49 -8.48 -15.90
CA SER A 544 -18.78 -7.51 -15.04
C SER A 544 -17.39 -8.05 -14.67
N LEU A 545 -17.29 -9.35 -14.39
CA LEU A 545 -16.01 -10.02 -14.12
C LEU A 545 -15.09 -9.98 -15.36
N LEU A 546 -15.60 -10.30 -16.54
CA LEU A 546 -14.84 -10.22 -17.79
C LEU A 546 -14.30 -8.81 -18.02
N PHE A 547 -15.13 -7.79 -17.81
CA PHE A 547 -14.71 -6.39 -17.90
C PHE A 547 -13.62 -6.05 -16.86
N ALA A 548 -13.78 -6.49 -15.61
CA ALA A 548 -12.81 -6.23 -14.55
C ALA A 548 -11.44 -6.86 -14.83
N VAL A 549 -11.43 -8.13 -15.27
CA VAL A 549 -10.19 -8.85 -15.61
C VAL A 549 -9.52 -8.27 -16.86
N THR A 550 -10.30 -7.93 -17.89
CA THR A 550 -9.75 -7.38 -19.14
C THR A 550 -9.14 -5.99 -18.93
N THR A 551 -9.82 -5.10 -18.21
CA THR A 551 -9.29 -3.76 -17.90
C THR A 551 -8.06 -3.82 -17.00
N SER A 552 -8.03 -4.70 -15.99
CA SER A 552 -6.85 -4.95 -15.15
C SER A 552 -5.66 -5.50 -15.97
N GLY A 553 -5.89 -6.48 -16.85
CA GLY A 553 -4.86 -7.04 -17.73
C GLY A 553 -4.37 -6.06 -18.79
N LEU A 554 -5.23 -5.17 -19.30
CA LEU A 554 -4.82 -4.07 -20.18
C LEU A 554 -4.01 -3.02 -19.41
N LEU A 555 -4.36 -2.73 -18.16
CA LEU A 555 -3.57 -1.83 -17.33
C LEU A 555 -2.17 -2.40 -17.09
N GLU A 556 -2.07 -3.71 -16.80
CA GLU A 556 -0.79 -4.43 -16.75
C GLU A 556 -0.05 -4.31 -18.08
N ALA A 557 -0.71 -4.39 -19.22
CA ALA A 557 -0.09 -4.26 -20.54
C ALA A 557 0.56 -2.89 -20.79
N TYR A 558 -0.12 -1.82 -20.34
CA TYR A 558 0.25 -0.44 -20.70
C TYR A 558 1.00 0.32 -19.61
N THR A 559 0.82 -0.02 -18.33
CA THR A 559 1.46 0.74 -17.26
C THR A 559 2.97 0.47 -17.22
N ALA A 560 3.73 1.54 -17.03
CA ALA A 560 5.15 1.51 -16.73
C ALA A 560 5.43 1.73 -15.23
N GLN A 561 4.39 1.93 -14.42
CA GLN A 561 4.48 2.14 -12.98
C GLN A 561 4.68 0.83 -12.22
N LEU A 562 4.77 0.92 -10.90
CA LEU A 562 4.73 -0.20 -9.95
C LEU A 562 3.41 -1.01 -10.08
N ASP A 563 3.41 -1.93 -11.03
CA ASP A 563 2.37 -2.92 -11.31
C ASP A 563 1.82 -3.60 -10.04
N ASN A 564 2.72 -4.06 -9.17
CA ASN A 564 2.38 -4.73 -7.91
C ASN A 564 1.55 -3.88 -6.93
N ALA A 565 1.56 -2.55 -7.04
CA ALA A 565 0.78 -1.66 -6.16
C ALA A 565 -0.55 -1.24 -6.80
N PHE A 566 -0.53 -0.88 -8.09
CA PHE A 566 -1.71 -0.31 -8.76
C PHE A 566 -2.72 -1.36 -9.24
N ILE A 567 -2.25 -2.45 -9.84
CA ILE A 567 -3.12 -3.44 -10.48
C ILE A 567 -4.08 -4.09 -9.48
N PRO A 568 -3.65 -4.52 -8.27
CA PRO A 568 -4.57 -5.10 -7.29
C PRO A 568 -5.67 -4.15 -6.85
N LEU A 569 -5.35 -2.85 -6.70
CA LEU A 569 -6.29 -1.82 -6.27
C LEU A 569 -7.33 -1.52 -7.36
N VAL A 570 -6.89 -1.42 -8.63
CA VAL A 570 -7.79 -1.25 -9.77
C VAL A 570 -8.66 -2.49 -9.96
N PHE A 571 -8.10 -3.69 -9.83
CA PHE A 571 -8.87 -4.91 -9.95
C PHE A 571 -9.89 -5.06 -8.81
N TYR A 572 -9.48 -4.77 -7.57
CA TYR A 572 -10.37 -4.73 -6.40
C TYR A 572 -11.55 -3.78 -6.61
N SER A 573 -11.26 -2.53 -6.99
CA SER A 573 -12.30 -1.51 -7.18
C SER A 573 -13.31 -1.86 -8.29
N LEU A 574 -12.87 -2.56 -9.33
CA LEU A 574 -13.76 -3.08 -10.38
C LEU A 574 -14.58 -4.31 -9.94
N LEU A 575 -14.00 -5.19 -9.12
CA LEU A 575 -14.72 -6.34 -8.55
C LEU A 575 -15.79 -5.91 -7.54
N CYS A 576 -15.60 -4.77 -6.87
CA CYS A 576 -16.61 -4.23 -5.97
C CYS A 576 -17.90 -3.87 -6.69
N LEU A 577 -17.85 -3.39 -7.95
CA LEU A 577 -19.03 -3.00 -8.75
C LEU A 577 -19.92 -4.19 -9.08
#